data_AF-A0A930TBA3-F1
#
_entry.id   AF-A0A930TBA3-F1
#
_cell.length_a   1.000
_cell.length_b   1.000
_cell.length_c   1.000
_cell.angle_alpha   90.00
_cell.angle_beta   90.00
_cell.angle_gamma   90.00
#
_symmetry.space_group_name_H-M   'P 1'
#
loop_
_entity.id
_entity.type
_entity.pdbx_description
1 polymer ?
#
loop_
_entity_poly.entity_id
_entity_poly.type
_entity_poly.pdbx_seq_one_letter_code
_entity_poly.pdbx_strand_id
1 'polypeptide(L)'
;MRRIDAIGIILGVFLAGGLGYVILQQVGLDSQSAGIWTQALLIVGLIGWLITYLGRAIGNKMTYHEQRQQYEEAYFQKRLSELTPEELEKIQSEIEQEKKSQQ
;
A
#
# COMPACT_ATOMS: atom_id res chain seq x y z
N MET A 1 0.40 9.52 -10.74
CA MET A 1 0.82 9.08 -12.09
C MET A 1 0.43 10.14 -13.09
N ARG A 2 1.31 10.49 -14.02
CA ARG A 2 0.98 11.32 -15.17
C ARG A 2 0.29 10.46 -16.21
N ARG A 3 -0.55 11.07 -17.06
CA ARG A 3 -1.23 10.37 -18.17
C ARG A 3 -0.30 9.53 -19.05
N ILE A 4 0.92 10.02 -19.29
CA ILE A 4 1.91 9.33 -20.13
C ILE A 4 2.44 8.05 -19.47
N ASP A 5 2.52 8.03 -18.14
CA ASP A 5 2.98 6.86 -17.40
C ASP A 5 1.96 5.71 -17.57
N ALA A 6 0.67 6.03 -17.54
CA ALA A 6 -0.41 5.05 -17.78
C ALA A 6 -0.37 4.49 -19.20
N ILE A 7 -0.19 5.35 -20.21
CA ILE A 7 -0.06 4.92 -21.61
C ILE A 7 1.16 4.00 -21.77
N GLY A 8 2.30 4.35 -21.15
CA GLY A 8 3.50 3.53 -21.18
C GLY A 8 3.28 2.14 -20.58
N ILE A 9 2.57 2.04 -19.45
CA ILE A 9 2.23 0.76 -18.82
C ILE A 9 1.34 -0.08 -19.74
N ILE A 10 0.29 0.52 -20.32
CA ILE A 10 -0.64 -0.20 -21.22
C ILE A 10 0.12 -0.75 -22.43
N LEU A 11 0.92 0.08 -23.10
CA LEU A 11 1.71 -0.34 -24.25
C LEU A 11 2.76 -1.39 -23.87
N GLY A 12 3.43 -1.23 -22.73
CA GLY A 12 4.41 -2.19 -22.23
C GLY A 12 3.78 -3.56 -21.97
N VAL A 13 2.64 -3.61 -21.28
CA VAL A 13 1.91 -4.86 -21.02
C VAL A 13 1.40 -5.49 -22.31
N PHE A 14 0.88 -4.71 -23.25
CA PHE A 14 0.43 -5.20 -24.55
C PHE A 14 1.56 -5.83 -25.35
N LEU A 15 2.70 -5.13 -25.47
CA LEU A 15 3.87 -5.64 -26.17
C LEU A 15 4.46 -6.89 -25.49
N ALA A 16 4.55 -6.89 -24.16
CA ALA A 16 5.01 -8.04 -23.40
C ALA A 16 4.10 -9.26 -23.59
N GLY A 17 2.78 -9.07 -23.60
CA GLY A 17 1.81 -10.12 -23.90
C GLY A 17 1.97 -10.66 -25.32
N GLY A 18 2.07 -9.78 -26.32
CA GLY A 18 2.30 -10.19 -27.71
C GLY A 18 3.62 -10.95 -27.90
N LEU A 19 4.70 -10.51 -27.25
CA LEU A 19 5.97 -11.22 -27.24
C LEU A 19 5.86 -12.59 -26.56
N GLY A 20 5.20 -12.66 -25.41
CA GLY A 20 4.96 -13.91 -24.70
C GLY A 20 4.19 -14.92 -25.57
N TYR A 21 3.16 -14.46 -26.28
CA TYR A 21 2.40 -15.27 -27.22
C TYR A 21 3.27 -15.85 -28.34
N VAL A 22 4.08 -15.01 -29.00
CA VAL A 22 4.98 -15.45 -30.07
C VAL A 22 6.02 -16.44 -29.53
N ILE A 23 6.62 -16.17 -28.37
CA ILE A 23 7.59 -17.09 -27.74
C ILE A 23 6.95 -18.44 -27.46
N LEU A 24 5.72 -18.46 -26.92
CA LEU A 24 4.99 -19.70 -26.64
C LEU A 24 4.71 -20.51 -27.92
N GLN A 25 4.37 -19.84 -29.02
CA GLN A 25 4.24 -20.53 -30.32
C GLN A 25 5.56 -21.11 -30.82
N GLN A 26 6.67 -20.37 -30.66
CA GLN A 26 7.99 -20.82 -31.10
C GLN A 26 8.49 -22.05 -30.33
N VAL A 27 8.05 -22.25 -29.08
CA VAL A 27 8.35 -23.46 -28.31
C VAL A 27 7.37 -24.61 -28.55
N GLY A 28 6.45 -24.46 -29.51
CA GLY A 28 5.61 -25.55 -30.02
C GLY A 28 4.16 -25.55 -29.53
N LEU A 29 3.70 -24.51 -28.82
CA LEU A 29 2.27 -24.40 -28.49
C LEU A 29 1.48 -23.99 -29.73
N ASP A 30 0.29 -24.58 -29.88
CA ASP A 30 -0.68 -24.09 -30.86
C ASP A 30 -1.17 -22.67 -30.51
N SER A 31 -1.82 -22.02 -31.47
CA SER A 31 -2.28 -20.64 -31.33
C SER A 31 -3.30 -20.43 -30.21
N GLN A 32 -4.15 -21.42 -29.92
CA GLN A 32 -5.16 -21.34 -28.88
C GLN A 32 -4.52 -21.49 -27.50
N SER A 33 -3.70 -22.53 -27.33
CA SER A 33 -2.94 -22.82 -26.11
C SER A 33 -2.01 -21.66 -25.74
N ALA A 34 -1.27 -21.11 -26.71
CA ALA A 34 -0.40 -19.96 -26.49
C ALA A 34 -1.20 -18.73 -26.00
N GLY A 35 -2.40 -18.50 -26.56
CA GLY A 35 -3.30 -17.43 -26.12
C GLY A 35 -3.76 -17.62 -24.67
N ILE A 36 -4.21 -18.83 -24.31
CA ILE A 36 -4.65 -19.16 -22.96
C ILE A 36 -3.52 -18.93 -21.94
N TRP A 37 -2.32 -19.44 -22.21
CA TRP A 37 -1.19 -19.31 -21.29
C TRP A 37 -0.69 -17.88 -21.14
N THR A 38 -0.65 -17.11 -22.23
CA THR A 38 -0.30 -15.67 -22.18
C THR A 38 -1.28 -14.91 -21.30
N GLN A 39 -2.59 -15.18 -21.44
CA GLN A 39 -3.62 -14.53 -20.63
C GLN A 39 -3.59 -15.00 -19.17
N ALA A 40 -3.34 -16.28 -18.92
CA ALA A 40 -3.19 -16.81 -17.57
C ALA A 40 -2.01 -16.13 -16.84
N LEU A 41 -0.86 -15.97 -17.51
CA LEU A 41 0.29 -15.25 -16.98
C LEU A 41 -0.05 -13.79 -16.63
N LEU A 42 -0.79 -13.10 -17.49
CA LEU A 42 -1.25 -11.74 -17.20
C LEU A 42 -2.12 -11.69 -15.94
N ILE A 43 -3.09 -12.60 -15.82
CA ILE A 43 -3.98 -12.66 -14.65
C ILE A 43 -3.20 -12.94 -13.38
N VAL A 44 -2.26 -13.90 -13.39
CA VAL A 44 -1.39 -14.18 -12.25
C VAL A 44 -0.56 -12.95 -11.88
N GLY A 45 -0.02 -12.23 -12.86
CA GLY A 45 0.68 -10.96 -12.65
C GLY A 45 -0.20 -9.90 -12.01
N LEU A 46 -1.45 -9.76 -12.45
CA LEU A 46 -2.42 -8.83 -11.87
C LEU A 46 -2.80 -9.22 -10.44
N ILE A 47 -3.00 -10.50 -10.16
CA ILE A 47 -3.25 -11.01 -8.79
C ILE A 47 -2.03 -10.68 -7.90
N GLY A 48 -0.82 -10.94 -8.37
CA GLY A 48 0.40 -10.57 -7.68
C GLY A 48 0.47 -9.07 -7.39
N TRP A 49 0.16 -8.23 -8.38
CA TRP A 49 0.11 -6.79 -8.20
C TRP A 49 -0.95 -6.36 -7.18
N LEU A 50 -2.15 -6.95 -7.20
CA LEU A 50 -3.21 -6.68 -6.23
C LEU A 50 -2.80 -7.08 -4.80
N ILE A 51 -2.10 -8.20 -4.62
CA ILE A 51 -1.60 -8.62 -3.31
C ILE A 51 -0.64 -7.56 -2.74
N THR A 52 0.20 -6.92 -3.56
CA THR A 52 1.05 -5.81 -3.09
C THR A 52 0.24 -4.61 -2.60
N TYR A 53 -0.92 -4.34 -3.21
CA TYR A 53 -1.82 -3.29 -2.74
C TYR A 53 -2.46 -3.68 -1.40
N LEU A 54 -2.98 -4.91 -1.28
CA LEU A 54 -3.56 -5.41 -0.05
C LEU A 54 -2.57 -5.37 1.11
N GLY A 55 -1.33 -5.79 0.90
CA GLY A 55 -0.28 -5.74 1.92
C GLY A 55 -0.02 -4.32 2.43
N ARG A 56 -0.02 -3.31 1.55
CA ARG A 56 0.12 -1.90 1.95
C ARG A 56 -1.10 -1.40 2.72
N ALA A 57 -2.30 -1.78 2.30
CA ALA A 57 -3.54 -1.40 2.94
C ALA A 57 -3.65 -1.99 4.36
N ILE A 58 -3.42 -3.30 4.50
CA ILE A 58 -3.46 -3.99 5.80
C ILE A 58 -2.37 -3.47 6.74
N GLY A 59 -1.18 -3.19 6.20
CA GLY A 59 -0.08 -2.64 6.99
C GLY A 59 -0.22 -1.16 7.36
N ASN A 60 -1.35 -0.51 7.03
CA ASN A 60 -1.56 0.93 7.19
C ASN A 60 -0.44 1.79 6.57
N LYS A 61 0.28 1.28 5.56
CA LYS A 61 1.35 1.98 4.84
C LYS A 61 0.78 2.76 3.66
N MET A 62 -0.30 3.48 3.92
CA MET A 62 -0.95 4.33 2.94
C MET A 62 -0.73 5.78 3.36
N THR A 63 -0.59 6.65 2.36
CA THR A 63 -0.30 8.08 2.57
C THR A 63 -1.23 8.74 3.59
N TYR A 64 -2.52 8.39 3.59
CA TYR A 64 -3.46 8.93 4.57
C TYR A 64 -3.11 8.56 6.02
N HIS A 65 -2.69 7.32 6.27
CA HIS A 65 -2.33 6.88 7.62
C HIS A 65 -1.08 7.60 8.12
N GLU A 66 -0.06 7.73 7.27
CA GLU A 66 1.16 8.47 7.59
C GLU A 66 0.86 9.95 7.86
N GLN A 67 0.06 10.60 7.00
CA GLN A 67 -0.35 11.99 7.17
C GLN A 67 -1.13 12.20 8.46
N ARG A 68 -2.07 11.30 8.77
CA ARG A 68 -2.86 11.36 10.00
C ARG A 68 -1.97 11.21 11.23
N GLN A 69 -1.07 10.23 11.24
CA GLN A 69 -0.16 9.99 12.36
C GLN A 69 0.74 11.21 12.61
N GLN A 70 1.33 11.76 11.54
CA GLN A 70 2.16 12.97 11.63
C GLN A 70 1.39 14.17 12.16
N TYR A 71 0.13 14.35 11.71
CA TYR A 71 -0.74 15.41 12.20
C TYR A 71 -1.07 15.23 13.69
N GLU A 72 -1.48 14.03 14.11
CA GLU A 72 -1.82 13.74 15.50
C GLU A 72 -0.62 13.98 16.41
N GLU A 73 0.56 13.49 16.02
CA GLU A 73 1.81 13.67 16.78
C GLU A 73 2.19 15.15 16.91
N ALA A 74 2.18 15.90 15.81
CA ALA A 74 2.47 17.34 15.83
C ALA A 74 1.44 18.13 16.65
N TYR A 75 0.16 17.76 16.56
CA TYR A 75 -0.91 18.39 17.31
C TYR A 75 -0.73 18.16 18.81
N PHE A 76 -0.57 16.92 19.26
CA PHE A 76 -0.39 16.60 20.69
C PHE A 76 0.89 17.21 21.25
N GLN A 77 1.99 17.17 20.49
CA GLN A 77 3.24 17.81 20.90
C GLN A 77 3.05 19.30 21.17
N LYS A 78 2.35 20.00 20.27
CA LYS A 78 2.03 21.42 20.46
C LYS A 78 1.18 21.65 21.70
N ARG A 79 0.13 20.86 21.89
CA ARG A 79 -0.76 20.97 23.06
C ARG A 79 0.00 20.74 24.37
N LEU A 80 0.89 19.74 24.42
CA LEU A 80 1.73 19.48 25.60
C LEU A 80 2.70 20.63 25.88
N SER A 81 3.26 21.25 24.85
CA SER A 81 4.18 22.39 25.02
C SER A 81 3.50 23.68 25.49
N GLU A 82 2.18 23.80 25.28
CA GLU A 82 1.37 24.94 25.71
C GLU A 82 0.84 24.80 27.15
N LEU A 83 0.94 23.60 27.75
CA LEU A 83 0.47 23.35 29.12
C LEU A 83 1.47 23.88 30.16
N THR A 84 0.93 24.36 31.28
CA THR A 84 1.75 24.73 32.44
C THR A 84 2.31 23.48 33.14
N PRO A 85 3.41 23.60 33.91
CA PRO A 85 3.96 22.48 34.67
C PRO A 85 2.95 21.83 35.64
N GLU A 86 2.09 22.64 36.25
CA GLU A 86 1.05 22.20 37.19
C GLU A 86 -0.05 21.36 36.49
N GLU A 87 -0.46 21.77 35.29
CA GLU A 87 -1.42 21.00 34.47
C GLU A 87 -0.81 19.69 33.97
N LEU A 88 0.48 19.69 33.62
CA LEU A 88 1.21 18.48 33.21
C LEU A 88 1.35 17.48 34.37
N GLU A 89 1.71 17.94 35.57
CA GLU A 89 1.76 17.10 36.77
C GLU A 89 0.39 16.52 37.11
N LYS A 90 -0.68 17.32 36.99
CA LYS A 90 -2.05 16.85 37.19
C LYS A 90 -2.40 15.73 36.21
N ILE A 91 -2.15 15.91 34.91
CA ILE A 91 -2.41 14.89 33.88
C ILE A 91 -1.60 13.62 34.14
N GLN A 92 -0.32 13.73 34.52
CA GLN A 92 0.50 12.56 34.88
C GLN A 92 -0.08 11.81 36.07
N SER A 93 -0.53 12.53 37.11
CA SER A 93 -1.14 11.92 38.29
C SER A 93 -2.44 11.18 37.96
N GLU A 94 -3.27 11.72 37.06
CA GLU A 94 -4.51 11.08 36.60
C GLU A 94 -4.22 9.78 35.83
N ILE A 95 -3.21 9.78 34.95
CA ILE A 95 -2.78 8.59 34.20
C ILE A 95 -2.26 7.49 35.14
N GLU A 96 -1.49 7.84 36.17
CA GLU A 96 -1.01 6.87 37.16
C GLU A 96 -2.15 6.26 37.98
N GLN A 97 -3.15 7.07 38.37
CA GLN A 97 -4.34 6.57 39.06
C GLN A 97 -5.15 5.64 38.18
N GLU A 98 -5.35 5.98 36.92
CA GLU A 98 -6.08 5.14 35.97
C GLU A 98 -5.37 3.80 35.75
N LYS A 99 -4.05 3.79 35.54
CA LYS A 99 -3.24 2.56 35.43
C LYS A 99 -3.35 1.66 36.66
N LYS A 100 -3.37 2.23 37.87
CA LYS A 100 -3.55 1.48 39.12
C LYS A 100 -4.96 0.91 39.28
N SER A 101 -5.97 1.56 38.71
CA SER A 101 -7.36 1.11 38.75
C SER A 101 -7.69 0.00 37.74
N GLN A 102 -6.89 -0.12 36.67
CA GLN A 102 -7.02 -1.15 35.64
C GLN A 102 -6.19 -2.42 35.90
N GLN A 103 -5.40 -2.45 36.98
CA GLN A 103 -4.71 -3.64 37.51
C GLN A 103 -5.55 -4.34 38.58
#